data_AF-A0ABC9H6Q3-F1
#
_entry.id   AF-A0ABC9H6Q3-F1
#
_cell.length_a   1.000
_cell.length_b   1.000
_cell.length_c   1.000
_cell.angle_alpha   90.00
_cell.angle_beta   90.00
_cell.angle_gamma   90.00
#
_symmetry.space_group_name_H-M   'P 1'
#
loop_
_entity.id
_entity.type
_entity.pdbx_description
1 polymer ?
#
loop_
_entity_poly.entity_id
_entity_poly.type
_entity_poly.pdbx_seq_one_letter_code
_entity_poly.pdbx_strand_id
1 'polypeptide(L)'
;MHPLQRFQMPATPTPSRRAKRATAPLDAAARARLAALPSSADDSSGSEHEAAALSSLINEYLLGTDATVPSSALLTVDQDSDGEDSDGHGRSTSSEAAAATIDEIRGILDPPGPPDELRLRLDADVASIIKDLGDVVRRQQSRSAFRRAVMSRLRERGHDAGLCKARWGRSGSIPTGSYEYIDVVVVSATTTTARFIVDVAFAAEFEVARPTAEFEAVRAALPEVLVAPAEDTRRLVKAAAVAARGSLKSRGLSVPPWRKRRFMMAKWFGSYRRTVNVVPASAGAAIRSGPAVCGTIVGFGPVPTTTVASSGLLG
;
A
#
# COMPACT_ATOMS: atom_id res chain seq x y z
N MET A 1 -18.28 80.20 -20.19
CA MET A 1 -19.52 79.49 -19.85
C MET A 1 -19.79 78.45 -20.92
N HIS A 2 -19.65 77.16 -20.58
CA HIS A 2 -20.33 75.96 -21.08
C HIS A 2 -19.63 74.75 -20.45
N PRO A 3 -20.23 74.02 -19.49
CA PRO A 3 -19.63 72.83 -18.92
C PRO A 3 -19.99 71.57 -19.72
N LEU A 4 -18.99 70.70 -19.89
CA LEU A 4 -19.08 69.36 -20.49
C LEU A 4 -19.84 68.42 -19.55
N GLN A 5 -20.90 67.78 -20.06
CA GLN A 5 -21.66 66.75 -19.38
C GLN A 5 -20.85 65.45 -19.25
N ARG A 6 -20.74 64.93 -18.02
CA ARG A 6 -20.27 63.58 -17.72
C ARG A 6 -21.31 62.56 -18.21
N PHE A 7 -20.88 61.65 -19.08
CA PHE A 7 -21.61 60.41 -19.37
C PHE A 7 -21.47 59.43 -18.21
N GLN A 8 -22.59 58.95 -17.67
CA GLN A 8 -22.67 57.89 -16.68
C GLN A 8 -23.38 56.69 -17.32
N MET A 9 -22.70 55.55 -17.39
CA MET A 9 -23.26 54.31 -17.92
C MET A 9 -24.12 53.59 -16.86
N PRO A 10 -25.30 53.05 -17.21
CA PRO A 10 -26.14 52.30 -16.28
C PRO A 10 -25.59 50.89 -16.02
N ALA A 11 -25.52 50.50 -14.74
CA ALA A 11 -25.18 49.15 -14.32
C ALA A 11 -26.41 48.21 -14.44
N THR A 12 -26.24 47.06 -15.10
CA THR A 12 -27.26 46.01 -15.20
C THR A 12 -27.23 45.10 -13.97
N PRO A 13 -28.38 44.76 -13.36
CA PRO A 13 -28.42 43.83 -12.23
C PRO A 13 -28.31 42.37 -12.69
N THR A 14 -27.44 41.59 -12.06
CA THR A 14 -27.32 40.14 -12.24
C THR A 14 -28.40 39.38 -11.45
N PRO A 15 -29.08 38.38 -12.02
CA PRO A 15 -30.09 37.59 -11.31
C PRO A 15 -29.46 36.57 -10.35
N SER A 16 -29.99 36.50 -9.12
CA SER A 16 -29.61 35.53 -8.11
C SER A 16 -30.24 34.15 -8.37
N ARG A 17 -29.44 33.08 -8.21
CA ARG A 17 -29.84 31.71 -8.50
C ARG A 17 -30.40 31.06 -7.23
N ARG A 18 -31.73 31.03 -7.09
CA ARG A 18 -32.44 30.41 -5.95
C ARG A 18 -32.57 28.89 -6.16
N ALA A 19 -32.15 28.09 -5.19
CA ALA A 19 -32.36 26.64 -5.19
C ALA A 19 -33.86 26.31 -5.02
N LYS A 20 -34.43 25.52 -5.95
CA LYS A 20 -35.82 25.05 -5.88
C LYS A 20 -35.86 23.74 -5.09
N ARG A 21 -36.35 23.79 -3.84
CA ARG A 21 -36.70 22.61 -3.06
C ARG A 21 -38.17 22.29 -3.36
N ALA A 22 -38.44 21.16 -4.01
CA ALA A 22 -39.80 20.72 -4.33
C ALA A 22 -40.35 19.89 -3.15
N THR A 23 -41.31 20.45 -2.42
CA THR A 23 -42.00 19.79 -1.30
C THR A 23 -43.50 19.65 -1.59
N ALA A 24 -43.86 19.38 -2.85
CA ALA A 24 -45.26 19.16 -3.21
C ALA A 24 -45.62 17.68 -3.01
N PRO A 25 -46.67 17.36 -2.23
CA PRO A 25 -47.14 15.99 -2.09
C PRO A 25 -47.75 15.50 -3.42
N LEU A 26 -47.50 14.22 -3.74
CA LEU A 26 -48.03 13.55 -4.93
C LEU A 26 -49.56 13.63 -4.98
N ASP A 27 -50.10 13.86 -6.17
CA ASP A 27 -51.54 13.95 -6.39
C ASP A 27 -52.23 12.58 -6.27
N ALA A 28 -53.56 12.61 -6.13
CA ALA A 28 -54.37 11.41 -5.89
C ALA A 28 -54.40 10.46 -7.10
N ALA A 29 -54.23 10.97 -8.32
CA ALA A 29 -54.22 10.16 -9.53
C ALA A 29 -52.93 9.35 -9.66
N ALA A 30 -51.79 9.91 -9.23
CA ALA A 30 -50.52 9.20 -9.15
C ALA A 30 -50.54 8.10 -8.07
N ARG A 31 -51.20 8.34 -6.92
CA ARG A 31 -51.40 7.32 -5.89
C ARG A 31 -52.26 6.15 -6.36
N ALA A 32 -53.32 6.41 -7.12
CA ALA A 32 -54.21 5.37 -7.63
C ALA A 32 -53.52 4.39 -8.59
N ARG A 33 -52.50 4.84 -9.33
CA ARG A 33 -51.72 3.99 -10.24
C ARG A 33 -50.79 3.01 -9.53
N LEU A 34 -50.31 3.34 -8.33
CA LEU A 34 -49.49 2.44 -7.53
C LEU A 34 -50.30 1.34 -6.83
N ALA A 35 -51.61 1.55 -6.66
CA ALA A 35 -52.50 0.62 -5.97
C ALA A 35 -53.10 -0.48 -6.88
N ALA A 36 -52.83 -0.45 -8.19
CA ALA A 36 -53.49 -1.30 -9.18
C ALA A 36 -52.57 -2.33 -9.86
N LEU A 37 -51.57 -2.86 -9.14
CA LEU A 37 -50.82 -4.04 -9.60
C LEU A 37 -51.51 -5.33 -9.10
N PRO A 38 -51.74 -6.33 -9.97
CA PRO A 38 -52.45 -7.55 -9.58
C PRO A 38 -51.60 -8.43 -8.67
N SER A 39 -52.23 -8.86 -7.57
CA SER A 39 -51.85 -10.03 -6.78
C SER A 39 -52.08 -11.30 -7.61
N SER A 40 -51.01 -11.99 -7.98
CA SER A 40 -51.06 -13.40 -8.39
C SER A 40 -50.20 -14.20 -7.41
N ALA A 41 -50.90 -14.86 -6.48
CA ALA A 41 -50.37 -15.95 -5.69
C ALA A 41 -50.21 -17.16 -6.61
N ASP A 42 -48.97 -17.64 -6.75
CA ASP A 42 -48.68 -19.01 -7.14
C ASP A 42 -47.70 -19.57 -6.09
N ASP A 43 -48.15 -20.64 -5.43
CA ASP A 43 -47.40 -21.47 -4.50
C ASP A 43 -46.28 -22.22 -5.26
N SER A 44 -45.03 -22.07 -4.82
CA SER A 44 -43.94 -22.97 -5.23
C SER A 44 -42.88 -23.15 -4.13
N SER A 45 -43.07 -24.22 -3.38
CA SER A 45 -42.10 -25.12 -2.74
C SER A 45 -40.60 -24.75 -2.74
N GLY A 46 -40.07 -24.52 -1.53
CA GLY A 46 -38.79 -25.09 -1.04
C GLY A 46 -37.45 -24.54 -1.57
N SER A 47 -36.75 -23.76 -0.74
CA SER A 47 -35.46 -24.17 -0.15
C SER A 47 -34.84 -23.04 0.70
N GLU A 48 -34.38 -23.42 1.88
CA GLU A 48 -33.76 -22.55 2.88
C GLU A 48 -32.25 -22.41 2.58
N HIS A 49 -31.81 -21.50 1.71
CA HIS A 49 -30.36 -21.34 1.42
C HIS A 49 -29.87 -19.89 1.39
N GLU A 50 -30.44 -18.99 2.18
CA GLU A 50 -29.98 -17.59 2.26
C GLU A 50 -29.17 -17.23 3.53
N ALA A 51 -28.89 -18.20 4.40
CA ALA A 51 -27.92 -18.04 5.50
C ALA A 51 -26.50 -18.52 5.13
N ALA A 52 -26.38 -19.39 4.12
CA ALA A 52 -25.11 -19.95 3.67
C ALA A 52 -24.29 -18.99 2.80
N ALA A 53 -24.92 -18.02 2.12
CA ALA A 53 -24.20 -17.06 1.26
C ALA A 53 -23.40 -16.03 2.09
N LEU A 54 -23.96 -15.56 3.22
CA LEU A 54 -23.21 -14.72 4.17
C LEU A 54 -22.23 -15.55 4.99
N SER A 55 -22.59 -16.77 5.40
CA SER A 55 -21.67 -17.65 6.12
C SER A 55 -20.50 -18.09 5.25
N SER A 56 -20.67 -18.26 3.93
CA SER A 56 -19.58 -18.55 2.99
C SER A 56 -18.69 -17.33 2.76
N LEU A 57 -19.22 -16.11 2.73
CA LEU A 57 -18.42 -14.88 2.62
C LEU A 57 -17.64 -14.59 3.93
N ILE A 58 -18.28 -14.86 5.07
CA ILE A 58 -17.67 -14.72 6.40
C ILE A 58 -16.65 -15.84 6.62
N ASN A 59 -16.92 -17.06 6.16
CA ASN A 59 -15.96 -18.17 6.18
C ASN A 59 -14.83 -17.96 5.16
N GLU A 60 -15.05 -17.33 4.01
CA GLU A 60 -13.96 -16.91 3.11
C GLU A 60 -13.08 -15.82 3.75
N TYR A 61 -13.67 -14.94 4.59
CA TYR A 61 -12.93 -13.97 5.38
C TYR A 61 -12.20 -14.57 6.61
N LEU A 62 -12.76 -15.61 7.25
CA LEU A 62 -12.19 -16.27 8.43
C LEU A 62 -11.26 -17.46 8.12
N LEU A 63 -11.50 -18.19 7.03
CA LEU A 63 -10.73 -19.36 6.56
C LEU A 63 -9.88 -19.03 5.32
N GLY A 64 -9.87 -17.78 4.87
CA GLY A 64 -8.87 -17.28 3.94
C GLY A 64 -7.49 -17.43 4.58
N THR A 65 -6.76 -18.47 4.17
CA THR A 65 -5.42 -18.85 4.59
C THR A 65 -4.32 -17.87 4.12
N ASP A 66 -4.63 -16.58 4.08
CA ASP A 66 -3.58 -15.57 4.23
C ASP A 66 -3.26 -15.49 5.72
N ALA A 67 -2.05 -15.89 6.09
CA ALA A 67 -1.44 -15.54 7.38
C ALA A 67 -1.35 -14.00 7.47
N THR A 68 -2.50 -13.38 7.73
CA THR A 68 -2.70 -11.95 7.72
C THR A 68 -2.41 -11.49 9.13
N VAL A 69 -1.17 -11.10 9.37
CA VAL A 69 -0.82 -10.44 10.63
C VAL A 69 -1.07 -8.95 10.42
N PRO A 70 -2.13 -8.35 11.01
CA PRO A 70 -2.19 -6.90 11.14
C PRO A 70 -1.04 -6.48 12.04
N SER A 71 0.04 -5.96 11.48
CA SER A 71 1.14 -5.45 12.28
C SER A 71 0.78 -4.03 12.74
N SER A 72 0.31 -3.96 13.98
CA SER A 72 -0.12 -2.74 14.68
C SER A 72 0.97 -2.14 15.57
N ALA A 73 2.25 -2.44 15.33
CA ALA A 73 3.35 -1.95 16.15
C ALA A 73 4.12 -0.82 15.46
N LEU A 74 3.60 0.42 15.63
CA LEU A 74 4.25 1.75 15.55
C LEU A 74 3.26 2.82 15.04
N LEU A 75 2.11 2.94 15.69
CA LEU A 75 1.35 4.19 15.65
C LEU A 75 1.67 5.00 16.92
N THR A 76 2.89 5.53 17.01
CA THR A 76 2.97 6.89 17.53
C THR A 76 2.34 7.75 16.44
N VAL A 77 1.07 8.07 16.63
CA VAL A 77 0.45 9.15 15.87
C VAL A 77 1.19 10.40 16.31
N ASP A 78 2.29 10.73 15.62
CA ASP A 78 2.77 12.09 15.54
C ASP A 78 1.57 12.87 14.98
N GLN A 79 0.75 13.45 15.87
CA GLN A 79 -0.23 14.46 15.51
C GLN A 79 0.56 15.71 15.12
N ASP A 80 1.27 15.62 14.00
CA ASP A 80 1.85 16.75 13.30
C ASP A 80 0.68 17.54 12.74
N SER A 81 -0.01 18.32 13.58
CA SER A 81 -1.10 19.22 13.23
C SER A 81 -0.83 19.80 11.85
N ASP A 82 -1.81 19.73 10.94
CA ASP A 82 -1.75 20.37 9.62
C ASP A 82 -1.78 21.90 9.75
N GLY A 83 -1.14 22.45 10.78
CA GLY A 83 -0.75 23.83 10.82
C GLY A 83 -0.04 24.11 9.52
N GLU A 84 -0.66 24.96 8.72
CA GLU A 84 0.03 25.72 7.71
C GLU A 84 1.15 26.44 8.47
N ASP A 85 2.32 25.78 8.60
CA ASP A 85 3.45 26.33 9.34
C ASP A 85 3.75 27.70 8.73
N SER A 86 3.45 28.72 9.53
CA SER A 86 3.63 30.13 9.28
C SER A 86 4.92 30.39 8.51
N ASP A 87 4.82 31.23 7.48
CA ASP A 87 5.91 31.62 6.59
C ASP A 87 7.01 32.38 7.36
N GLY A 88 7.82 31.65 8.11
CA GLY A 88 9.06 32.12 8.69
C GLY A 88 10.08 32.34 7.59
N HIS A 89 10.20 33.59 7.15
CA HIS A 89 11.22 34.08 6.22
C HIS A 89 12.61 34.01 6.87
N GLY A 90 13.15 32.79 7.02
CA GLY A 90 14.58 32.56 7.14
C GLY A 90 15.12 32.29 5.74
N ARG A 91 15.65 33.32 5.07
CA ARG A 91 16.41 33.15 3.82
C ARG A 91 17.77 32.54 4.15
N SER A 92 17.79 31.32 4.68
CA SER A 92 18.96 30.47 4.52
C SER A 92 19.19 30.34 3.02
N THR A 93 20.44 30.45 2.57
CA THR A 93 20.72 30.25 1.15
C THR A 93 20.19 28.86 0.79
N SER A 94 19.34 28.76 -0.25
CA SER A 94 18.67 27.49 -0.62
C SER A 94 19.67 26.34 -0.78
N SER A 95 20.90 26.70 -1.18
CA SER A 95 22.03 25.80 -1.33
C SER A 95 22.54 25.21 -0.01
N GLU A 96 22.73 26.01 1.05
CA GLU A 96 23.21 25.49 2.35
C GLU A 96 22.18 24.55 2.99
N ALA A 97 20.90 24.89 2.89
CA ALA A 97 19.83 24.03 3.39
C ALA A 97 19.77 22.69 2.66
N ALA A 98 19.98 22.69 1.33
CA ALA A 98 20.05 21.47 0.55
C ALA A 98 21.31 20.65 0.87
N ALA A 99 22.47 21.28 1.04
CA ALA A 99 23.69 20.62 1.46
C ALA A 99 23.51 19.92 2.82
N ALA A 100 22.94 20.62 3.81
CA ALA A 100 22.63 20.03 5.12
C ALA A 100 21.65 18.84 5.01
N THR A 101 20.66 18.93 4.14
CA THR A 101 19.71 17.81 3.89
C THR A 101 20.42 16.62 3.23
N ILE A 102 21.35 16.87 2.30
CA ILE A 102 22.15 15.82 1.65
C ILE A 102 23.06 15.14 2.68
N ASP A 103 23.70 15.91 3.56
CA ASP A 103 24.55 15.37 4.63
C ASP A 103 23.73 14.58 5.64
N GLU A 104 22.50 15.01 5.98
CA GLU A 104 21.56 14.24 6.79
C GLU A 104 21.21 12.90 6.12
N ILE A 105 20.84 12.91 4.83
CA ILE A 105 20.53 11.69 4.07
C ILE A 105 21.72 10.74 4.06
N ARG A 106 22.93 11.24 3.79
CA ARG A 106 24.15 10.43 3.80
C ARG A 106 24.46 9.87 5.18
N GLY A 107 24.31 10.66 6.24
CA GLY A 107 24.52 10.20 7.60
C GLY A 107 23.52 9.13 8.06
N ILE A 108 22.31 9.12 7.48
CA ILE A 108 21.32 8.05 7.72
C ILE A 108 21.68 6.79 6.93
N LEU A 109 22.08 6.94 5.66
CA LEU A 109 22.40 5.81 4.80
C LEU A 109 23.72 5.14 5.20
N ASP A 110 24.72 5.93 5.59
CA ASP A 110 26.07 5.51 5.97
C ASP A 110 26.43 6.08 7.34
N PRO A 111 25.84 5.55 8.44
CA PRO A 111 26.08 6.08 9.78
C PRO A 111 27.54 5.87 10.21
N PRO A 112 28.12 6.80 10.99
CA PRO A 112 29.48 6.65 11.48
C PRO A 112 29.56 5.49 12.47
N GLY A 113 30.43 4.51 12.19
CA GLY A 113 30.61 3.34 13.04
C GLY A 113 30.93 2.07 12.24
N PRO A 114 30.99 0.90 12.90
CA PRO A 114 31.06 -0.36 12.19
C PRO A 114 29.80 -0.52 11.33
N PRO A 115 29.93 -1.01 10.09
CA PRO A 115 28.79 -1.18 9.21
C PRO A 115 27.82 -2.21 9.79
N ASP A 116 26.53 -1.97 9.60
CA ASP A 116 25.50 -2.95 9.90
C ASP A 116 25.62 -4.12 8.92
N GLU A 117 26.31 -5.18 9.35
CA GLU A 117 26.56 -6.39 8.55
C GLU A 117 25.27 -7.04 8.03
N LEU A 118 24.18 -6.94 8.83
CA LEU A 118 22.89 -7.48 8.45
C LEU A 118 22.29 -6.67 7.29
N ARG A 119 22.34 -5.33 7.40
CA ARG A 119 21.90 -4.43 6.34
C ARG A 119 22.72 -4.65 5.07
N LEU A 120 24.06 -4.69 5.17
CA LEU A 120 24.94 -4.91 4.01
C LEU A 120 24.64 -6.23 3.28
N ARG A 121 24.39 -7.30 4.04
CA ARG A 121 24.00 -8.60 3.47
C ARG A 121 22.66 -8.51 2.75
N LEU A 122 21.67 -7.88 3.37
CA LEU A 122 20.35 -7.71 2.78
C LEU A 122 20.40 -6.83 1.53
N ASP A 123 21.19 -5.75 1.54
CA ASP A 123 21.45 -4.89 0.39
C ASP A 123 22.06 -5.69 -0.78
N ALA A 124 23.11 -6.48 -0.51
CA ALA A 124 23.73 -7.33 -1.52
C ALA A 124 22.75 -8.36 -2.10
N ASP A 125 21.91 -8.95 -1.25
CA ASP A 125 20.90 -9.90 -1.67
C ASP A 125 19.84 -9.26 -2.57
N VAL A 126 19.28 -8.13 -2.14
CA VAL A 126 18.28 -7.36 -2.91
C VAL A 126 18.87 -6.92 -4.25
N ALA A 127 20.09 -6.41 -4.28
CA ALA A 127 20.76 -5.99 -5.51
C ALA A 127 20.96 -7.15 -6.49
N SER A 128 21.43 -8.30 -6.00
CA SER A 128 21.55 -9.52 -6.80
C SER A 128 20.20 -9.98 -7.36
N ILE A 129 19.16 -10.03 -6.51
CA ILE A 129 17.81 -10.45 -6.92
C ILE A 129 17.25 -9.53 -8.01
N ILE A 130 17.37 -8.22 -7.85
CA ILE A 130 16.89 -7.24 -8.82
C ILE A 130 17.60 -7.42 -10.16
N LYS A 131 18.91 -7.67 -10.14
CA LYS A 131 19.68 -7.95 -11.35
C LYS A 131 19.19 -9.21 -12.06
N ASP A 132 18.98 -10.30 -11.32
CA ASP A 132 18.54 -11.59 -11.87
C ASP A 132 17.09 -11.54 -12.40
N LEU A 133 16.22 -10.77 -11.73
CA LEU A 133 14.83 -10.57 -12.16
C LEU A 133 14.68 -9.56 -13.30
N GLY A 134 15.68 -8.70 -13.52
CA GLY A 134 15.63 -7.56 -14.43
C GLY A 134 15.14 -7.93 -15.84
N ASP A 135 15.68 -9.00 -16.44
CA ASP A 135 15.29 -9.41 -17.81
C ASP A 135 13.95 -10.15 -17.89
N VAL A 136 13.56 -10.80 -16.80
CA VAL A 136 12.35 -11.62 -16.73
C VAL A 136 11.13 -10.75 -16.47
N VAL A 137 11.23 -9.78 -15.56
CA VAL A 137 10.09 -9.01 -15.06
C VAL A 137 9.92 -7.65 -15.76
N ARG A 138 10.97 -7.08 -16.39
CA ARG A 138 10.82 -5.89 -17.26
C ARG A 138 9.72 -6.07 -18.31
N ARG A 139 9.49 -7.30 -18.77
CA ARG A 139 8.44 -7.67 -19.74
C ARG A 139 7.01 -7.64 -19.17
N GLN A 140 6.83 -7.77 -17.85
CA GLN A 140 5.51 -7.87 -17.22
C GLN A 140 4.91 -6.52 -16.78
N GLN A 141 5.67 -5.41 -16.83
CA GLN A 141 5.27 -4.01 -16.56
C GLN A 141 4.52 -3.72 -15.24
N SER A 142 4.28 -4.71 -14.38
CA SER A 142 3.57 -4.52 -13.11
C SER A 142 4.55 -4.33 -11.96
N ARG A 143 4.54 -3.11 -11.36
CA ARG A 143 5.26 -2.79 -10.12
C ARG A 143 4.94 -3.78 -8.98
N SER A 144 3.69 -4.24 -8.91
CA SER A 144 3.23 -5.20 -7.89
C SER A 144 3.80 -6.59 -8.15
N ALA A 145 3.82 -7.05 -9.40
CA ALA A 145 4.42 -8.33 -9.77
C ALA A 145 5.92 -8.35 -9.49
N PHE A 146 6.62 -7.24 -9.79
CA PHE A 146 8.04 -7.10 -9.53
C PHE A 146 8.37 -7.15 -8.03
N ARG A 147 7.66 -6.38 -7.18
CA ARG A 147 7.86 -6.45 -5.73
C ARG A 147 7.56 -7.85 -5.17
N ARG A 148 6.52 -8.51 -5.68
CA ARG A 148 6.21 -9.89 -5.28
C ARG A 148 7.34 -10.86 -5.66
N ALA A 149 7.89 -10.75 -6.87
CA ALA A 149 9.01 -11.58 -7.31
C ALA A 149 10.26 -11.36 -6.46
N VAL A 150 10.60 -10.10 -6.13
CA VAL A 150 11.71 -9.77 -5.23
C VAL A 150 11.48 -10.38 -3.84
N MET A 151 10.28 -10.22 -3.28
CA MET A 151 9.91 -10.83 -2.00
C MET A 151 10.04 -12.35 -2.02
N SER A 152 9.55 -13.02 -3.07
CA SER A 152 9.67 -14.48 -3.19
C SER A 152 11.14 -14.94 -3.23
N ARG A 153 12.00 -14.26 -4.00
CA ARG A 153 13.44 -14.58 -4.05
C ARG A 153 14.16 -14.31 -2.71
N LEU A 154 13.77 -13.28 -1.96
CA LEU A 154 14.32 -13.05 -0.62
C LEU A 154 13.95 -14.20 0.33
N ARG A 155 12.71 -14.71 0.26
CA ARG A 155 12.27 -15.87 1.05
C ARG A 155 13.00 -17.14 0.67
N GLU A 156 13.26 -17.36 -0.63
CA GLU A 156 14.08 -18.49 -1.11
C GLU A 156 15.51 -18.45 -0.55
N ARG A 157 16.04 -17.26 -0.24
CA ARG A 157 17.33 -17.06 0.44
C ARG A 157 17.25 -17.14 1.97
N GLY A 158 16.09 -17.45 2.53
CA GLY A 158 15.89 -17.66 3.97
C GLY A 158 15.54 -16.40 4.78
N HIS A 159 15.27 -15.26 4.13
CA HIS A 159 14.80 -14.06 4.81
C HIS A 159 13.30 -14.16 5.16
N ASP A 160 12.87 -13.68 6.34
CA ASP A 160 11.45 -13.42 6.60
C ASP A 160 11.02 -12.14 5.89
N ALA A 161 10.89 -12.23 4.57
CA ALA A 161 10.40 -11.16 3.72
C ALA A 161 8.87 -11.23 3.56
N GLY A 162 8.22 -10.07 3.62
CA GLY A 162 6.77 -9.93 3.45
C GLY A 162 6.43 -8.80 2.49
N LEU A 163 5.34 -8.95 1.73
CA LEU A 163 4.77 -7.87 0.94
C LEU A 163 3.78 -7.10 1.80
N CYS A 164 4.08 -5.82 2.05
CA CYS A 164 3.28 -4.90 2.84
C CYS A 164 2.41 -4.04 1.92
N LYS A 165 1.10 -4.06 2.14
CA LYS A 165 0.13 -3.21 1.43
C LYS A 165 -0.47 -2.19 2.39
N ALA A 166 0.11 -0.99 2.41
CA ALA A 166 -0.42 0.13 3.17
C ALA A 166 -1.69 0.68 2.52
N ARG A 167 -2.67 1.03 3.33
CA ARG A 167 -3.92 1.69 2.92
C ARG A 167 -4.28 2.75 3.95
N TRP A 168 -4.65 3.93 3.47
CA TRP A 168 -5.12 5.02 4.32
C TRP A 168 -6.39 5.62 3.75
N GLY A 169 -7.31 5.94 4.66
CA GLY A 169 -8.55 6.65 4.32
C GLY A 169 -8.29 8.15 4.08
N ARG A 170 -9.33 8.82 3.58
CA ARG A 170 -9.33 10.27 3.45
C ARG A 170 -9.25 10.92 4.84
N SER A 171 -8.34 11.87 5.01
CA SER A 171 -8.18 12.65 6.24
C SER A 171 -7.85 14.10 5.90
N GLY A 172 -8.73 15.03 6.26
CA GLY A 172 -8.59 16.46 5.93
C GLY A 172 -8.33 16.68 4.43
N SER A 173 -7.15 17.21 4.10
CA SER A 173 -6.70 17.50 2.74
C SER A 173 -5.98 16.33 2.03
N ILE A 174 -5.88 15.17 2.69
CA ILE A 174 -5.19 13.98 2.21
C ILE A 174 -6.24 13.02 1.61
N PRO A 175 -6.16 12.70 0.31
CA PRO A 175 -7.05 11.73 -0.31
C PRO A 175 -6.70 10.30 0.14
N THR A 176 -7.67 9.40 -0.01
CA THR A 176 -7.46 7.95 0.13
C THR A 176 -6.33 7.50 -0.77
N GLY A 177 -5.54 6.53 -0.31
CA GLY A 177 -4.47 5.95 -1.12
C GLY A 177 -4.02 4.59 -0.62
N SER A 178 -3.16 3.97 -1.42
CA SER A 178 -2.52 2.71 -1.09
C SER A 178 -1.10 2.68 -1.62
N TYR A 179 -0.24 1.93 -0.95
CA TYR A 179 1.14 1.74 -1.37
C TYR A 179 1.61 0.31 -1.07
N GLU A 180 2.50 -0.22 -1.90
CA GLU A 180 3.09 -1.54 -1.72
C GLU A 180 4.60 -1.42 -1.57
N TYR A 181 5.14 -2.06 -0.53
CA TYR A 181 6.58 -2.18 -0.27
C TYR A 181 6.87 -3.58 0.28
N ILE A 182 8.15 -3.93 0.41
CA ILE A 182 8.59 -5.19 1.01
C ILE A 182 9.14 -4.87 2.39
N ASP A 183 8.91 -5.72 3.38
CA ASP A 183 9.67 -5.68 4.63
C ASP A 183 10.45 -6.97 4.85
N VAL A 184 11.52 -6.87 5.64
CA VAL A 184 12.26 -8.03 6.14
C VAL A 184 12.34 -7.92 7.65
N VAL A 185 11.86 -8.96 8.33
CA VAL A 185 11.87 -9.05 9.78
C VAL A 185 13.02 -9.94 10.21
N VAL A 186 13.88 -9.44 11.09
CA VAL A 186 15.03 -10.18 11.60
C VAL A 186 14.92 -10.28 13.11
N VAL A 187 14.74 -11.50 13.61
CA VAL A 187 14.69 -11.78 15.04
C VAL A 187 16.12 -11.98 15.53
N SER A 188 16.63 -11.05 16.33
CA SER A 188 17.94 -11.19 16.96
C SER A 188 17.89 -12.15 18.15
N ALA A 189 19.02 -12.77 18.48
CA ALA A 189 19.19 -13.62 19.66
C ALA A 189 18.84 -12.90 20.99
N THR A 190 18.88 -11.56 21.00
CA THR A 190 18.59 -10.70 22.16
C THR A 190 17.15 -10.19 22.21
N THR A 191 16.18 -10.99 21.74
CA THR A 191 14.71 -10.72 21.70
C THR A 191 14.26 -9.45 20.96
N THR A 192 15.20 -8.66 20.43
CA THR A 192 14.90 -7.46 19.64
C THR A 192 14.65 -7.84 18.19
N THR A 193 13.44 -7.57 17.72
CA THR A 193 13.04 -7.77 16.32
C THR A 193 13.36 -6.51 15.52
N ALA A 194 14.30 -6.60 14.59
CA ALA A 194 14.59 -5.52 13.64
C ALA A 194 13.68 -5.66 12.42
N ARG A 195 13.16 -4.52 11.92
CA ARG A 195 12.34 -4.46 10.71
C ARG A 195 12.98 -3.53 9.69
N PHE A 196 13.38 -4.11 8.56
CA PHE A 196 13.90 -3.39 7.42
C PHE A 196 12.78 -3.17 6.40
N ILE A 197 12.70 -1.95 5.87
CA ILE A 197 11.86 -1.60 4.73
C ILE A 197 12.72 -1.73 3.47
N VAL A 198 12.18 -2.46 2.50
CA VAL A 198 12.75 -2.65 1.17
C VAL A 198 11.81 -2.05 0.14
N ASP A 199 12.25 -1.01 -0.57
CA ASP A 199 11.48 -0.38 -1.65
C ASP A 199 12.33 -0.17 -2.89
N VAL A 200 11.96 -0.89 -3.96
CA VAL A 200 12.72 -1.01 -5.20
C VAL A 200 12.61 0.19 -6.15
N ALA A 201 11.88 1.22 -5.75
CA ALA A 201 11.71 2.45 -6.54
C ALA A 201 11.50 3.66 -5.63
N PHE A 202 12.31 3.76 -4.57
CA PHE A 202 12.12 4.73 -3.49
C PHE A 202 12.33 6.18 -3.96
N ALA A 203 13.45 6.49 -4.62
CA ALA A 203 13.74 7.84 -5.10
C ALA A 203 12.70 8.36 -6.11
N ALA A 204 12.16 7.49 -6.95
CA ALA A 204 11.09 7.82 -7.89
C ALA A 204 9.81 8.33 -7.20
N GLU A 205 9.54 7.87 -5.97
CA GLU A 205 8.41 8.36 -5.19
C GLU A 205 8.54 9.83 -4.81
N PHE A 206 9.70 10.49 -4.98
CA PHE A 206 9.97 11.90 -4.65
C PHE A 206 10.04 12.85 -5.86
N GLU A 207 9.73 12.38 -7.06
CA GLU A 207 9.77 13.22 -8.28
C GLU A 207 8.73 14.35 -8.26
N VAL A 208 9.14 15.58 -8.57
CA VAL A 208 8.26 16.76 -8.59
C VAL A 208 8.30 17.47 -9.94
N ALA A 209 7.22 18.17 -10.27
CA ALA A 209 7.19 19.02 -11.46
C ALA A 209 8.11 20.23 -11.26
N ARG A 210 8.96 20.51 -12.27
CA ARG A 210 9.90 21.65 -12.29
C ARG A 210 10.76 21.72 -11.02
N PRO A 211 11.57 20.69 -10.72
CA PRO A 211 12.42 20.72 -9.54
C PRO A 211 13.41 21.90 -9.60
N THR A 212 13.86 22.37 -8.44
CA THR A 212 15.05 23.24 -8.37
C THR A 212 16.30 22.39 -8.43
N ALA A 213 17.43 22.98 -8.85
CA ALA A 213 18.70 22.26 -8.92
C ALA A 213 19.12 21.71 -7.55
N GLU A 214 18.83 22.46 -6.49
CA GLU A 214 19.10 22.04 -5.11
C GLU A 214 18.27 20.81 -4.71
N PHE A 215 16.99 20.77 -5.10
CA PHE A 215 16.16 19.59 -4.84
C PHE A 215 16.53 18.40 -5.73
N GLU A 216 16.97 18.63 -6.97
CA GLU A 216 17.52 17.56 -7.81
C GLU A 216 18.75 16.92 -7.15
N ALA A 217 19.64 17.72 -6.56
CA ALA A 217 20.78 17.21 -5.81
C ALA A 217 20.35 16.40 -4.57
N VAL A 218 19.36 16.87 -3.81
CA VAL A 218 18.78 16.12 -2.68
C VAL A 218 18.16 14.80 -3.15
N ARG A 219 17.40 14.80 -4.26
CA ARG A 219 16.78 13.59 -4.81
C ARG A 219 17.83 12.61 -5.30
N ALA A 220 18.91 13.08 -5.91
CA ALA A 220 20.02 12.25 -6.39
C ALA A 220 20.81 11.59 -5.23
N ALA A 221 20.73 12.12 -4.02
CA ALA A 221 21.30 11.50 -2.83
C ALA A 221 20.42 10.37 -2.25
N LEU A 222 19.14 10.26 -2.66
CA LEU A 222 18.26 9.18 -2.22
C LEU A 222 18.58 7.88 -2.99
N PRO A 223 18.48 6.71 -2.34
CA PRO A 223 18.69 5.44 -3.01
C PRO A 223 17.51 5.13 -3.93
N GLU A 224 17.80 4.63 -5.14
CA GLU A 224 16.76 4.10 -6.05
C GLU A 224 16.08 2.86 -5.45
N VAL A 225 16.88 1.99 -4.83
CA VAL A 225 16.43 0.83 -4.05
C VAL A 225 16.78 1.09 -2.60
N LEU A 226 15.77 1.32 -1.76
CA LEU A 226 15.96 1.50 -0.33
C LEU A 226 16.00 0.14 0.37
N VAL A 227 16.99 -0.07 1.21
CA VAL A 227 17.01 -1.08 2.28
C VAL A 227 17.45 -0.37 3.55
N ALA A 228 16.53 -0.12 4.46
CA ALA A 228 16.84 0.60 5.70
C ALA A 228 15.91 0.20 6.84
N PRO A 229 16.32 0.35 8.11
CA PRO A 229 15.43 0.24 9.24
C PRO A 229 14.21 1.18 9.11
N ALA A 230 13.09 0.80 9.75
CA ALA A 230 11.87 1.60 9.72
C ALA A 230 12.08 3.05 10.20
N GLU A 231 12.91 3.25 11.23
CA GLU A 231 13.19 4.59 11.77
C GLU A 231 14.03 5.45 10.81
N ASP A 232 15.03 4.87 10.17
CA ASP A 232 15.85 5.57 9.18
C ASP A 232 15.03 5.90 7.93
N THR A 233 14.18 4.99 7.49
CA THR A 233 13.21 5.25 6.42
C THR A 233 12.30 6.43 6.76
N ARG A 234 11.84 6.53 8.01
CA ARG A 234 11.00 7.65 8.48
C ARG A 234 11.75 8.98 8.37
N ARG A 235 13.02 9.02 8.78
CA ARG A 235 13.86 10.22 8.67
C ARG A 235 14.09 10.62 7.22
N LEU A 236 14.46 9.67 6.35
CA LEU A 236 14.65 9.90 4.91
C LEU A 236 13.39 10.47 4.25
N VAL A 237 12.22 9.88 4.53
CA VAL A 237 10.93 10.36 3.98
C VAL A 237 10.62 11.78 4.47
N LYS A 238 10.87 12.09 5.75
CA LYS A 238 10.66 13.44 6.30
C LYS A 238 11.57 14.46 5.61
N ALA A 239 12.88 14.21 5.56
CA ALA A 239 13.86 15.10 4.94
C ALA A 239 13.55 15.38 3.46
N ALA A 240 13.33 14.32 2.67
CA ALA A 240 13.02 14.45 1.25
C ALA A 240 11.67 15.13 0.98
N ALA A 241 10.64 14.88 1.79
CA ALA A 241 9.34 15.54 1.65
C ALA A 241 9.41 17.04 1.96
N VAL A 242 10.22 17.45 2.95
CA VAL A 242 10.45 18.87 3.27
C VAL A 242 11.17 19.57 2.11
N ALA A 243 12.23 18.96 1.57
CA ALA A 243 12.95 19.51 0.43
C ALA A 243 12.07 19.62 -0.84
N ALA A 244 11.26 18.59 -1.13
CA ALA A 244 10.31 18.59 -2.24
C ALA A 244 9.28 19.71 -2.13
N ARG A 245 8.76 19.94 -0.91
CA ARG A 245 7.84 21.04 -0.59
C ARG A 245 8.49 22.40 -0.85
N GLY A 246 9.75 22.57 -0.42
CA GLY A 246 10.53 23.77 -0.65
C GLY A 246 10.72 24.07 -2.13
N SER A 247 11.10 23.06 -2.92
CA SER A 247 11.23 23.16 -4.37
C SER A 247 9.94 23.64 -5.03
N LEU A 248 8.80 23.00 -4.73
CA LEU A 248 7.51 23.37 -5.31
C LEU A 248 7.13 24.82 -4.95
N LYS A 249 7.23 25.20 -3.67
CA LYS A 249 6.93 26.55 -3.20
C LYS A 249 7.82 27.61 -3.86
N SER A 250 9.13 27.37 -3.97
CA SER A 250 10.08 28.29 -4.60
C SER A 250 9.78 28.54 -6.09
N ARG A 251 9.13 27.57 -6.75
CA ARG A 251 8.69 27.66 -8.16
C ARG A 251 7.25 28.17 -8.30
N GLY A 252 6.64 28.67 -7.21
CA GLY A 252 5.26 29.16 -7.20
C GLY A 252 4.23 28.06 -7.43
N LEU A 253 4.56 26.79 -7.17
CA LEU A 253 3.64 25.67 -7.31
C LEU A 253 2.96 25.34 -5.97
N SER A 254 1.65 25.07 -6.04
CA SER A 254 0.94 24.47 -4.91
C SER A 254 1.44 23.04 -4.66
N VAL A 255 1.50 22.65 -3.40
CA VAL A 255 1.96 21.31 -2.99
C VAL A 255 0.77 20.35 -3.12
N PRO A 256 0.80 19.42 -4.09
CA PRO A 256 -0.32 18.50 -4.26
C PRO A 256 -0.43 17.55 -3.07
N PRO A 257 -1.62 16.96 -2.80
CA PRO A 257 -1.83 16.14 -1.63
C PRO A 257 -0.83 14.98 -1.47
N TRP A 258 -0.44 14.34 -2.58
CA TRP A 258 0.52 13.23 -2.56
C TRP A 258 1.97 13.65 -2.25
N ARG A 259 2.26 14.96 -2.24
CA ARG A 259 3.55 15.53 -1.85
C ARG A 259 3.54 16.08 -0.43
N LYS A 260 2.39 16.05 0.26
CA LYS A 260 2.33 16.43 1.67
C LYS A 260 3.03 15.38 2.53
N ARG A 261 3.73 15.84 3.58
CA ARG A 261 4.49 14.98 4.51
C ARG A 261 3.64 13.82 5.03
N ARG A 262 2.43 14.08 5.53
CA ARG A 262 1.52 13.04 6.03
C ARG A 262 1.14 11.99 4.99
N PHE A 263 0.90 12.37 3.73
CA PHE A 263 0.63 11.41 2.66
C PHE A 263 1.85 10.54 2.36
N MET A 264 3.02 11.17 2.26
CA MET A 264 4.28 10.45 2.02
C MET A 264 4.59 9.47 3.15
N MET A 265 4.41 9.89 4.41
CA MET A 265 4.55 9.03 5.58
C MET A 265 3.59 7.82 5.54
N ALA A 266 2.35 8.03 5.12
CA ALA A 266 1.35 6.96 5.06
C ALA A 266 1.70 5.81 4.10
N LYS A 267 2.54 6.06 3.08
CA LYS A 267 2.99 5.02 2.14
C LYS A 267 3.72 3.87 2.84
N TRP A 268 4.59 4.17 3.80
CA TRP A 268 5.41 3.17 4.49
C TRP A 268 4.93 2.91 5.93
N PHE A 269 4.32 3.90 6.57
CA PHE A 269 3.94 3.86 8.00
C PHE A 269 2.44 3.93 8.26
N GLY A 270 1.61 3.94 7.21
CA GLY A 270 0.17 3.76 7.34
C GLY A 270 -0.19 2.34 7.76
N SER A 271 -1.45 2.14 8.19
CA SER A 271 -1.97 0.79 8.45
C SER A 271 -1.79 -0.08 7.20
N TYR A 272 -1.25 -1.28 7.39
CA TYR A 272 -0.90 -2.17 6.28
C TYR A 272 -1.26 -3.62 6.59
N ARG A 273 -1.50 -4.38 5.52
CA ARG A 273 -1.55 -5.85 5.57
C ARG A 273 -0.22 -6.42 5.10
N ARG A 274 0.37 -7.31 5.88
CA ARG A 274 1.59 -8.06 5.52
C ARG A 274 1.19 -9.42 4.98
N THR A 275 1.74 -9.80 3.83
CA THR A 275 1.52 -11.12 3.21
C THR A 275 2.86 -11.81 2.98
N VAL A 276 2.95 -13.07 3.40
CA VAL A 276 4.16 -13.92 3.30
C VAL A 276 4.01 -15.05 2.29
N ASN A 277 2.82 -15.21 1.72
CA ASN A 277 2.49 -16.28 0.79
C ASN A 277 3.24 -16.07 -0.54
N VAL A 278 4.06 -17.05 -0.89
CA VAL A 278 4.64 -17.16 -2.23
C VAL A 278 3.54 -17.72 -3.11
N VAL A 279 2.90 -16.87 -3.92
CA VAL A 279 1.96 -17.39 -4.93
C VAL A 279 2.80 -18.15 -5.96
N PRO A 280 2.62 -19.47 -6.15
CA PRO A 280 3.31 -20.19 -7.20
C PRO A 280 2.98 -19.55 -8.54
N ALA A 281 3.94 -19.45 -9.47
CA ALA A 281 3.75 -18.92 -10.81
C ALA A 281 2.74 -19.71 -11.70
N SER A 282 1.92 -20.58 -11.11
CA SER A 282 0.89 -21.38 -11.76
C SER A 282 -0.44 -20.65 -11.98
N ALA A 283 -0.60 -19.38 -11.57
CA ALA A 283 -1.78 -18.57 -11.89
C ALA A 283 -1.87 -18.12 -13.36
N GLY A 284 -1.20 -18.85 -14.28
CA GLY A 284 -1.27 -18.70 -15.73
C GLY A 284 -1.62 -19.99 -16.48
N ALA A 285 -1.91 -21.11 -15.78
CA ALA A 285 -2.28 -22.38 -16.40
C ALA A 285 -3.76 -22.71 -16.16
N ALA A 286 -4.65 -21.90 -16.71
CA ALA A 286 -6.06 -22.23 -16.82
C ALA A 286 -6.46 -22.28 -18.29
N ILE A 287 -6.00 -23.30 -19.04
CA ILE A 287 -6.79 -23.98 -20.09
C ILE A 287 -6.22 -25.40 -20.23
N ARG A 288 -6.94 -26.39 -19.70
CA ARG A 288 -7.29 -27.63 -20.41
C ARG A 288 -8.29 -28.43 -19.57
N SER A 289 -9.52 -28.45 -20.07
CA SER A 289 -10.65 -29.22 -19.58
C SER A 289 -10.34 -30.70 -19.38
N GLY A 290 -10.89 -31.27 -18.31
CA GLY A 290 -11.05 -32.71 -18.07
C GLY A 290 -11.47 -32.96 -16.61
N PRO A 291 -12.50 -33.78 -16.34
CA PRO A 291 -13.05 -33.92 -14.99
C PRO A 291 -12.07 -34.71 -14.12
N ALA A 292 -11.56 -34.09 -13.06
CA ALA A 292 -10.78 -34.78 -12.04
C ALA A 292 -11.73 -35.54 -11.11
N VAL A 293 -11.74 -36.86 -11.27
CA VAL A 293 -12.33 -37.79 -10.31
C VAL A 293 -11.53 -37.67 -9.01
N CYS A 294 -12.22 -37.32 -7.93
CA CYS A 294 -11.66 -37.24 -6.59
C CYS A 294 -11.34 -38.67 -6.10
N GLY A 295 -10.07 -39.06 -6.15
CA GLY A 295 -9.60 -40.32 -5.62
C GLY A 295 -9.42 -40.22 -4.10
N THR A 296 -10.39 -40.74 -3.34
CA THR A 296 -10.26 -40.95 -1.90
C THR A 296 -9.15 -41.97 -1.64
N ILE A 297 -8.04 -41.55 -1.03
CA ILE A 297 -7.06 -42.46 -0.45
C ILE A 297 -7.70 -43.07 0.80
N VAL A 298 -8.20 -44.29 0.68
CA VAL A 298 -8.59 -45.11 1.82
C VAL A 298 -7.35 -45.85 2.28
N GLY A 299 -6.89 -45.54 3.50
CA GLY A 299 -5.76 -46.22 4.13
C GLY A 299 -6.03 -47.72 4.28
N PHE A 300 -5.11 -48.54 3.81
CA PHE A 300 -5.13 -49.98 4.06
C PHE A 300 -4.87 -50.24 5.54
N GLY A 301 -5.78 -51.02 6.14
CA GLY A 301 -5.71 -51.51 7.52
C GLY A 301 -4.58 -52.51 7.78
N PRO A 302 -4.43 -52.96 9.03
CA PRO A 302 -3.27 -53.69 9.50
C PRO A 302 -3.12 -55.08 8.87
N VAL A 303 -1.87 -55.45 8.64
CA VAL A 303 -1.40 -56.74 8.11
C VAL A 303 -1.82 -57.89 9.05
N PRO A 304 -2.44 -58.97 8.55
CA PRO A 304 -2.68 -60.16 9.35
C PRO A 304 -1.39 -60.96 9.55
N THR A 305 -0.95 -61.10 10.80
CA THR A 305 0.02 -62.12 11.22
C THR A 305 -0.67 -63.48 11.33
N THR A 306 -0.19 -64.42 10.55
CA THR A 306 -0.48 -65.86 10.54
C THR A 306 0.89 -66.44 10.16
N THR A 307 1.55 -67.40 10.79
CA THR A 307 1.30 -68.35 11.88
C THR A 307 2.65 -69.04 12.10
N VAL A 308 3.02 -69.41 13.33
CA VAL A 308 3.91 -70.57 13.51
C VAL A 308 3.34 -71.43 14.62
N ALA A 309 2.61 -72.47 14.21
CA ALA A 309 2.30 -73.60 15.05
C ALA A 309 3.54 -74.50 15.07
N SER A 310 4.10 -74.69 16.26
CA SER A 310 5.20 -75.62 16.53
C SER A 310 4.60 -76.92 17.05
N SER A 311 4.88 -78.05 16.40
CA SER A 311 4.72 -79.39 16.98
C SER A 311 5.51 -80.44 16.21
N GLY A 312 6.30 -81.22 16.95
CA GLY A 312 6.85 -82.53 16.55
C GLY A 312 8.38 -82.55 16.49
N LEU A 313 9.07 -82.89 17.58
CA LEU A 313 9.47 -84.26 18.00
C LEU A 313 10.69 -84.80 17.24
N LEU A 314 11.79 -85.01 17.96
CA LEU A 314 12.68 -86.18 17.94
C LEU A 314 13.84 -85.95 18.95
N GLY A 315 14.01 -86.88 19.89
CA GLY A 315 15.09 -86.91 20.88
C GLY A 315 14.63 -87.40 22.23
#